data_AF-A0A352SK17-F1
#
_entry.id   AF-A0A352SK17-F1
#
_cell.length_a   1.000
_cell.length_b   1.000
_cell.length_c   1.000
_cell.angle_alpha   90.00
_cell.angle_beta   90.00
_cell.angle_gamma   90.00
#
_symmetry.space_group_name_H-M   'P 1'
#
loop_
_entity.id
_entity.type
_entity.pdbx_description
1 polymer ?
#
loop_
_entity_poly.entity_id
_entity_poly.type
_entity_poly.pdbx_seq_one_letter_code
_entity_poly.pdbx_strand_id
1 'polypeptide(L)'
;MNPSRIEQAIDEIYNYVEECKPSKLYPSKVVVDREQLYDLLDELRLCAPEEIKRYQKIITNRDGILNEAQQRAEDMLSQAQQQTAQILDQNEIVQTAYQRAEDVMRQATEEAERLVNAAQDESDQMRKAALLYTNDLLSEAQGHVEESLKEIDNKSRMLTSALKNSIQLMRSNKEELMMQLEPTKAAAASESQMPEEPEQLEPQPQGQESFEVPEDAFLKNAEE
;
A
#
# COMPACT_ATOMS: atom_id res chain seq x y z
N MET A 1 -12.09 4.06 -79.52
CA MET A 1 -13.31 3.23 -79.59
C MET A 1 -13.70 3.18 -81.06
N ASN A 2 -13.86 2.00 -81.63
CA ASN A 2 -14.34 1.88 -83.00
C ASN A 2 -15.79 2.38 -83.02
N PRO A 3 -16.19 3.29 -83.93
CA PRO A 3 -17.56 3.78 -84.00
C PRO A 3 -18.51 2.60 -84.21
N SER A 4 -19.65 2.64 -83.52
CA SER A 4 -20.62 1.56 -83.53
C SER A 4 -21.21 1.40 -84.93
N ARG A 5 -21.56 0.18 -85.34
CA ARG A 5 -22.18 -0.03 -86.67
C ARG A 5 -23.46 0.76 -86.85
N ILE A 6 -24.20 0.97 -85.76
CA ILE A 6 -25.38 1.83 -85.75
C ILE A 6 -25.02 3.31 -85.95
N GLU A 7 -23.92 3.78 -85.37
CA GLU A 7 -23.44 5.16 -85.53
C GLU A 7 -22.98 5.39 -86.97
N GLN A 8 -22.22 4.43 -87.54
CA GLN A 8 -21.79 4.48 -88.94
C GLN A 8 -22.97 4.53 -89.92
N ALA A 9 -23.98 3.69 -89.73
CA ALA A 9 -25.17 3.69 -90.58
C ALA A 9 -25.98 5.00 -90.46
N ILE A 10 -26.06 5.59 -89.26
CA ILE A 10 -26.69 6.91 -89.06
C ILE A 10 -25.90 8.01 -89.77
N ASP A 11 -24.57 8.01 -89.63
CA ASP A 11 -23.70 8.98 -90.28
C ASP A 11 -23.76 8.87 -91.81
N GLU A 12 -23.83 7.65 -92.35
CA GLU A 12 -23.99 7.40 -93.80
C GLU A 12 -25.33 7.92 -94.33
N ILE A 13 -26.45 7.69 -93.61
CA ILE A 13 -27.75 8.26 -93.97
C ILE A 13 -27.70 9.78 -93.90
N TYR A 14 -27.08 10.34 -92.86
CA TYR A 14 -26.98 11.79 -92.66
C TYR A 14 -26.19 12.44 -93.82
N ASN A 15 -25.01 11.91 -94.13
CA ASN A 15 -24.17 12.37 -95.23
C ASN A 15 -24.89 12.24 -96.58
N TYR A 16 -25.59 11.13 -96.82
CA TYR A 16 -26.35 10.94 -98.07
C TYR A 16 -27.45 12.00 -98.25
N VAL A 17 -28.18 12.35 -97.19
CA VAL A 17 -29.21 13.39 -97.25
C VAL A 17 -28.59 14.78 -97.43
N GLU A 18 -27.41 15.04 -96.85
CA GLU A 18 -26.69 16.32 -97.00
C GLU A 18 -26.14 16.52 -98.43
N GLU A 19 -25.71 15.45 -99.10
CA GLU A 19 -25.21 15.48 -100.47
C GLU A 19 -26.33 15.62 -101.54
N CYS A 20 -27.58 15.37 -101.17
CA CYS A 20 -28.72 15.46 -102.08
C CYS A 20 -29.04 16.92 -102.47
N LYS A 21 -29.31 17.16 -103.75
CA LYS A 21 -29.53 18.53 -104.28
C LYS A 21 -30.92 19.07 -103.89
N PRO A 22 -31.02 20.38 -103.59
CA PRO A 22 -32.32 21.02 -103.38
C PRO A 22 -33.15 21.02 -104.67
N SER A 23 -34.46 20.91 -104.52
CA SER A 23 -35.42 20.88 -105.61
C SER A 23 -35.40 22.17 -106.41
N LYS A 24 -35.35 22.06 -107.73
CA LYS A 24 -35.29 23.21 -108.66
C LYS A 24 -36.50 24.15 -108.54
N LEU A 25 -37.63 23.64 -108.06
CA LEU A 25 -38.89 24.39 -107.92
C LEU A 25 -39.15 24.91 -106.49
N TYR A 26 -38.51 24.30 -105.49
CA TYR A 26 -38.68 24.64 -104.07
C TYR A 26 -37.34 24.47 -103.34
N PRO A 27 -36.58 25.55 -103.13
CA PRO A 27 -35.24 25.48 -102.52
C PRO A 27 -35.21 24.89 -101.10
N SER A 28 -36.36 24.88 -100.40
CA SER A 28 -36.52 24.30 -99.06
C SER A 28 -36.79 22.79 -99.06
N LYS A 29 -36.89 22.14 -100.22
CA LYS A 29 -37.11 20.69 -100.34
C LYS A 29 -35.90 20.03 -100.96
N VAL A 30 -35.44 18.94 -100.39
CA VAL A 30 -34.38 18.10 -100.97
C VAL A 30 -35.04 16.96 -101.77
N VAL A 31 -34.52 16.69 -102.97
CA VAL A 31 -34.98 15.54 -103.77
C VAL A 31 -34.01 14.39 -103.53
N VAL A 32 -34.53 13.29 -103.02
CA VAL A 32 -33.75 12.10 -102.66
C VAL A 32 -34.20 10.92 -103.51
N ASP A 33 -33.27 10.06 -103.91
CA ASP A 33 -33.63 8.78 -104.52
C ASP A 33 -34.27 7.89 -103.46
N ARG A 34 -35.51 7.50 -103.72
CA ARG A 34 -36.30 6.70 -102.79
C ARG A 34 -35.60 5.37 -102.53
N GLU A 35 -35.15 4.67 -103.56
CA GLU A 35 -34.63 3.30 -103.43
C GLU A 35 -33.35 3.29 -102.59
N GLN A 36 -32.42 4.19 -102.90
CA GLN A 36 -31.14 4.30 -102.19
C GLN A 36 -31.30 4.70 -100.71
N LEU A 37 -32.26 5.58 -100.38
CA LEU A 37 -32.53 5.93 -98.97
C LEU A 37 -33.17 4.76 -98.21
N TYR A 38 -34.06 3.99 -98.84
CA TYR A 38 -34.64 2.80 -98.21
C TYR A 38 -33.61 1.71 -97.97
N ASP A 39 -32.66 1.52 -98.89
CA ASP A 39 -31.55 0.56 -98.70
C ASP A 39 -30.71 0.91 -97.46
N LEU A 40 -30.33 2.18 -97.30
CA LEU A 40 -29.58 2.65 -96.12
C LEU A 40 -30.40 2.53 -94.81
N LEU A 41 -31.70 2.84 -94.86
CA LEU A 41 -32.60 2.68 -93.72
C LEU A 41 -32.83 1.21 -93.34
N ASP A 42 -32.87 0.31 -94.31
CA ASP A 42 -33.01 -1.13 -94.08
C ASP A 42 -31.74 -1.72 -93.46
N GLU A 43 -30.56 -1.24 -93.87
CA GLU A 43 -29.29 -1.58 -93.20
C GLU A 43 -29.28 -1.11 -91.73
N LEU A 44 -29.68 0.13 -91.46
CA LEU A 44 -29.84 0.63 -90.10
C LEU A 44 -30.85 -0.21 -89.30
N ARG A 45 -31.96 -0.57 -89.91
CA ARG A 45 -33.02 -1.39 -89.28
C ARG A 45 -32.54 -2.80 -88.94
N LEU A 46 -31.61 -3.36 -89.72
CA LEU A 46 -31.02 -4.66 -89.47
C LEU A 46 -29.92 -4.61 -88.39
N CYS A 47 -29.10 -3.55 -88.40
CA CYS A 47 -27.98 -3.38 -87.48
C CYS A 47 -28.39 -2.88 -86.08
N ALA A 48 -29.39 -2.01 -85.97
CA ALA A 48 -29.77 -1.37 -84.71
C ALA A 48 -30.24 -2.35 -83.61
N PRO A 49 -31.12 -3.33 -83.88
CA PRO A 49 -31.57 -4.28 -82.85
C PRO A 49 -30.43 -5.13 -82.29
N GLU A 50 -29.50 -5.53 -83.15
CA GLU A 50 -28.36 -6.37 -82.77
C GLU A 50 -27.35 -5.60 -81.90
N GLU A 51 -27.10 -4.33 -82.21
CA GLU A 51 -26.22 -3.48 -81.41
C GLU A 51 -26.85 -3.16 -80.03
N ILE A 52 -28.14 -2.86 -79.98
CA ILE A 52 -28.85 -2.62 -78.72
C ILE A 52 -28.80 -3.87 -77.81
N LYS A 53 -29.04 -5.07 -78.36
CA LYS A 53 -28.90 -6.33 -77.60
C LYS A 53 -27.48 -6.53 -77.08
N ARG A 54 -26.45 -6.21 -77.88
CA ARG A 54 -25.04 -6.29 -77.44
C ARG A 54 -24.78 -5.38 -76.24
N TYR A 55 -25.23 -4.12 -76.30
CA TYR A 55 -25.05 -3.19 -75.18
C TYR A 55 -25.82 -3.62 -73.93
N GLN A 56 -27.06 -4.08 -74.08
CA GLN A 56 -27.84 -4.61 -72.95
C GLN A 56 -27.12 -5.78 -72.28
N LYS A 57 -26.57 -6.71 -73.07
CA LYS A 57 -25.78 -7.83 -72.53
C LYS A 57 -24.53 -7.36 -71.79
N ILE A 58 -23.83 -6.35 -72.29
CA ILE A 58 -22.66 -5.77 -71.61
C ILE A 58 -23.06 -5.15 -70.27
N ILE A 59 -24.18 -4.41 -70.24
CA ILE A 59 -24.69 -3.79 -69.01
C ILE A 59 -25.07 -4.87 -67.99
N THR A 60 -25.86 -5.88 -68.39
CA THR A 60 -26.24 -6.98 -67.50
C THR A 60 -25.02 -7.75 -66.97
N ASN A 61 -24.02 -8.00 -67.83
CA ASN A 61 -22.78 -8.65 -67.40
C ASN A 61 -21.99 -7.78 -66.41
N ARG A 62 -21.92 -6.47 -66.64
CA ARG A 62 -21.26 -5.53 -65.73
C ARG A 62 -21.95 -5.53 -64.36
N ASP A 63 -23.27 -5.44 -64.33
CA ASP A 63 -24.03 -5.45 -63.08
C ASP A 63 -23.88 -6.79 -62.34
N GLY A 64 -23.83 -7.90 -63.08
CA GLY A 64 -23.49 -9.22 -62.53
C GLY A 64 -22.13 -9.26 -61.86
N ILE A 65 -21.08 -8.75 -62.54
CA ILE A 65 -19.72 -8.68 -61.99
C ILE A 65 -19.67 -7.80 -60.74
N LEU A 66 -20.35 -6.66 -60.74
CA LEU A 66 -20.38 -5.74 -59.59
C LEU A 66 -21.06 -6.38 -58.37
N ASN A 67 -22.20 -7.03 -58.56
CA ASN A 67 -22.89 -7.74 -57.48
C ASN A 67 -22.05 -8.90 -56.94
N GLU A 68 -21.42 -9.68 -57.82
CA GLU A 68 -20.54 -10.78 -57.40
C GLU A 68 -19.31 -10.27 -56.62
N ALA A 69 -18.75 -9.13 -57.03
CA ALA A 69 -17.63 -8.50 -56.33
C ALA A 69 -18.05 -7.97 -54.94
N GLN A 70 -19.23 -7.35 -54.85
CA GLN A 70 -19.80 -6.89 -53.57
C GLN A 70 -20.06 -8.06 -52.62
N GLN A 71 -20.71 -9.12 -53.11
CA GLN A 71 -20.99 -10.29 -52.31
C GLN A 71 -19.71 -10.97 -51.80
N ARG A 72 -18.69 -11.11 -52.66
CA ARG A 72 -17.38 -11.63 -52.24
C ARG A 72 -16.69 -10.75 -51.20
N ALA A 73 -16.82 -9.43 -51.30
CA ALA A 73 -16.27 -8.51 -50.31
C ALA A 73 -16.97 -8.64 -48.96
N GLU A 74 -18.31 -8.76 -48.96
CA GLU A 74 -19.10 -8.99 -47.75
C GLU A 74 -18.77 -10.33 -47.09
N ASP A 75 -18.67 -11.40 -47.89
CA ASP A 75 -18.28 -12.73 -47.42
C ASP A 75 -16.87 -12.72 -46.80
N MET A 76 -15.92 -12.05 -47.44
CA MET A 76 -14.55 -11.90 -46.92
C MET A 76 -14.53 -11.14 -45.59
N LEU A 77 -15.31 -10.05 -45.49
CA LEU A 77 -15.41 -9.25 -44.26
C LEU A 77 -16.03 -10.07 -43.12
N SER A 78 -17.10 -10.81 -43.41
CA SER A 78 -17.76 -11.70 -42.44
C SER A 78 -16.81 -12.80 -41.95
N GLN A 79 -16.07 -13.44 -42.86
CA GLN A 79 -15.07 -14.46 -42.49
C GLN A 79 -13.94 -13.88 -41.63
N ALA A 80 -13.44 -12.70 -41.98
CA ALA A 80 -12.40 -12.02 -41.19
C ALA A 80 -12.91 -11.66 -39.78
N GLN A 81 -14.16 -11.20 -39.66
CA GLN A 81 -14.78 -10.92 -38.36
C GLN A 81 -14.96 -12.19 -37.52
N GLN A 82 -15.42 -13.29 -38.12
CA GLN A 82 -15.56 -14.57 -37.43
C GLN A 82 -14.22 -15.13 -36.96
N GLN A 83 -13.18 -15.09 -37.81
CA GLN A 83 -11.83 -15.50 -37.43
C GLN A 83 -11.28 -14.62 -36.29
N THR A 84 -11.48 -13.31 -36.36
CA THR A 84 -11.06 -12.38 -35.30
C THR A 84 -11.78 -12.69 -33.98
N ALA A 85 -13.09 -12.95 -34.03
CA ALA A 85 -13.89 -13.34 -32.87
C ALA A 85 -13.41 -14.68 -32.28
N GLN A 86 -13.09 -15.67 -33.11
CA GLN A 86 -12.53 -16.95 -32.65
C GLN A 86 -11.15 -16.81 -32.02
N ILE A 87 -10.27 -16.00 -32.61
CA ILE A 87 -8.96 -15.68 -32.03
C ILE A 87 -9.14 -15.02 -30.67
N LEU A 88 -10.08 -14.08 -30.53
CA LEU A 88 -10.36 -13.40 -29.26
C LEU A 88 -10.96 -14.32 -28.20
N ASP A 89 -11.87 -15.22 -28.57
CA ASP A 89 -12.51 -16.16 -27.65
C ASP A 89 -11.52 -17.25 -27.15
N GLN A 90 -10.54 -17.60 -27.98
CA GLN A 90 -9.46 -18.54 -27.62
C GLN A 90 -8.24 -17.87 -26.97
N ASN A 91 -8.31 -16.60 -26.57
CA ASN A 91 -7.11 -15.89 -26.12
C ASN A 91 -6.57 -16.44 -24.78
N GLU A 92 -5.64 -17.37 -24.90
CA GLU A 92 -4.58 -17.71 -23.95
C GLU A 92 -3.99 -16.46 -23.31
N ILE A 93 -3.94 -15.32 -24.02
CA ILE A 93 -3.48 -14.03 -23.49
C ILE A 93 -4.35 -13.55 -22.33
N VAL A 94 -5.68 -13.68 -22.41
CA VAL A 94 -6.58 -13.25 -21.33
C VAL A 94 -6.42 -14.17 -20.13
N GLN A 95 -6.36 -15.49 -20.34
CA GLN A 95 -6.10 -16.45 -19.27
C GLN A 95 -4.73 -16.22 -18.62
N THR A 96 -3.69 -16.01 -19.41
CA THR A 96 -2.34 -15.70 -18.94
C THR A 96 -2.30 -14.36 -18.18
N ALA A 97 -3.06 -13.36 -18.64
CA ALA A 97 -3.18 -12.08 -17.95
C ALA A 97 -3.86 -12.26 -16.58
N TYR A 98 -4.92 -13.07 -16.49
CA TYR A 98 -5.56 -13.39 -15.21
C TYR A 98 -4.63 -14.16 -14.27
N GLN A 99 -3.93 -15.20 -14.76
CA GLN A 99 -2.95 -15.95 -13.97
C GLN A 99 -1.83 -15.04 -13.45
N ARG A 100 -1.30 -14.17 -14.31
CA ARG A 100 -0.27 -13.21 -13.93
C ARG A 100 -0.78 -12.19 -12.92
N ALA A 101 -2.02 -11.73 -13.04
CA ALA A 101 -2.63 -10.85 -12.07
C ALA A 101 -2.79 -11.55 -10.71
N GLU A 102 -3.23 -12.80 -10.69
CA GLU A 102 -3.35 -13.62 -9.48
C GLU A 102 -1.99 -13.86 -8.82
N ASP A 103 -0.95 -14.14 -9.61
CA ASP A 103 0.42 -14.29 -9.12
C ASP A 103 0.95 -13.01 -8.48
N VAL A 104 0.72 -11.85 -9.12
CA VAL A 104 1.12 -10.55 -8.57
C VAL A 104 0.37 -10.25 -7.28
N MET A 105 -0.94 -10.52 -7.24
CA MET A 105 -1.76 -10.32 -6.03
C MET A 105 -1.31 -11.22 -4.88
N ARG A 106 -0.99 -12.48 -5.17
CA ARG A 106 -0.45 -13.42 -4.19
C ARG A 106 0.91 -12.95 -3.66
N GLN A 107 1.84 -12.59 -4.54
CA GLN A 107 3.15 -12.08 -4.13
C GLN A 107 3.03 -10.82 -3.28
N ALA A 108 2.16 -9.88 -3.67
CA ALA A 108 1.91 -8.67 -2.89
C ALA A 108 1.32 -8.98 -1.50
N THR A 109 0.44 -9.98 -1.41
CA THR A 109 -0.15 -10.41 -0.14
C THR A 109 0.90 -11.07 0.76
N GLU A 110 1.71 -11.98 0.22
CA GLU A 110 2.80 -12.63 0.96
C GLU A 110 3.86 -11.61 1.44
N GLU A 111 4.18 -10.61 0.61
CA GLU A 111 5.10 -9.54 0.99
C GLU A 111 4.51 -8.63 2.07
N ALA A 112 3.23 -8.28 1.97
CA ALA A 112 2.53 -7.51 2.98
C ALA A 112 2.48 -8.25 4.33
N GLU A 113 2.16 -9.54 4.33
CA GLU A 113 2.18 -10.38 5.54
C GLU A 113 3.58 -10.45 6.15
N ARG A 114 4.62 -10.62 5.32
CA ARG A 114 6.01 -10.61 5.77
C ARG A 114 6.38 -9.28 6.42
N LEU A 115 5.99 -8.16 5.81
CA LEU A 115 6.28 -6.83 6.32
C LEU A 115 5.57 -6.58 7.67
N VAL A 116 4.31 -6.96 7.79
CA VAL A 116 3.54 -6.83 9.03
C VAL A 116 4.18 -7.67 10.14
N ASN A 117 4.54 -8.92 9.86
CA ASN A 117 5.19 -9.79 10.84
C ASN A 117 6.56 -9.22 11.27
N ALA A 118 7.36 -8.75 10.31
CA ALA A 118 8.65 -8.13 10.62
C ALA A 118 8.50 -6.86 11.48
N ALA A 119 7.52 -6.00 11.16
CA ALA A 119 7.24 -4.80 11.94
C ALA A 119 6.74 -5.13 13.36
N GLN A 120 5.93 -6.18 13.50
CA GLN A 120 5.45 -6.65 14.81
C GLN A 120 6.62 -7.19 15.66
N ASP A 121 7.49 -8.01 15.06
CA ASP A 121 8.69 -8.53 15.72
C ASP A 121 9.63 -7.41 16.17
N GLU A 122 9.86 -6.42 15.31
CA GLU A 122 10.68 -5.23 15.63
C GLU A 122 10.05 -4.41 16.77
N SER A 123 8.74 -4.19 16.72
CA SER A 123 7.99 -3.48 17.78
C SER A 123 8.12 -4.20 19.13
N ASP A 124 7.99 -5.53 19.13
CA ASP A 124 8.13 -6.33 20.35
C ASP A 124 9.56 -6.34 20.89
N GLN A 125 10.56 -6.36 20.02
CA GLN A 125 11.97 -6.22 20.41
C GLN A 125 12.25 -4.84 21.02
N MET A 126 11.78 -3.77 20.38
CA MET A 126 11.95 -2.40 20.86
C MET A 126 11.24 -2.20 22.21
N ARG A 127 10.03 -2.74 22.36
CA ARG A 127 9.30 -2.71 23.65
C ARG A 127 10.07 -3.45 24.74
N LYS A 128 10.58 -4.65 24.47
CA LYS A 128 11.39 -5.41 25.44
C LYS A 128 12.66 -4.66 25.83
N ALA A 129 13.37 -4.09 24.85
CA ALA A 129 14.58 -3.31 25.09
C ALA A 129 14.29 -2.08 25.96
N ALA A 130 13.20 -1.36 25.68
CA ALA A 130 12.77 -0.22 26.50
C ALA A 130 12.44 -0.64 27.93
N LEU A 131 11.69 -1.73 28.11
CA LEU A 131 11.35 -2.25 29.45
C LEU A 131 12.59 -2.66 30.24
N LEU A 132 13.53 -3.39 29.62
CA LEU A 132 14.80 -3.77 30.25
C LEU A 132 15.60 -2.54 30.67
N TYR A 133 15.74 -1.57 29.77
CA TYR A 133 16.43 -0.31 30.07
C TYR A 133 15.78 0.45 31.24
N THR A 134 14.46 0.54 31.27
CA THR A 134 13.75 1.17 32.39
C THR A 134 13.92 0.41 33.70
N ASN A 135 13.95 -0.92 33.65
CA ASN A 135 14.19 -1.75 34.83
C ASN A 135 15.60 -1.54 35.38
N ASP A 136 16.61 -1.48 34.51
CA ASP A 136 17.99 -1.22 34.91
C ASP A 136 18.13 0.16 35.57
N LEU A 137 17.48 1.18 34.99
CA LEU A 137 17.45 2.52 35.56
C LEU A 137 16.75 2.57 36.93
N LEU A 138 15.66 1.82 37.09
CA LEU A 138 14.97 1.71 38.39
C LEU A 138 15.82 0.98 39.42
N SER A 139 16.55 -0.06 39.02
CA SER A 139 17.47 -0.80 39.89
C SER A 139 18.63 0.09 40.36
N GLU A 140 19.21 0.88 39.45
CA GLU A 140 20.24 1.87 39.79
C GLU A 140 19.70 2.94 40.74
N ALA A 141 18.52 3.48 40.46
CA ALA A 141 17.85 4.45 41.34
C ALA A 141 17.58 3.86 42.74
N GLN A 142 17.12 2.61 42.82
CA GLN A 142 16.94 1.90 44.08
C GLN A 142 18.26 1.79 44.84
N GLY A 143 19.35 1.40 44.17
CA GLY A 143 20.67 1.31 44.78
C GLY A 143 21.14 2.65 45.36
N HIS A 144 20.94 3.76 44.66
CA HIS A 144 21.25 5.10 45.16
C HIS A 144 20.43 5.50 46.39
N VAL A 145 19.14 5.12 46.43
CA VAL A 145 18.28 5.37 47.59
C VAL A 145 18.74 4.55 48.79
N GLU A 146 19.07 3.27 48.60
CA GLU A 146 19.58 2.39 49.65
C GLU A 146 20.93 2.89 50.21
N GLU A 147 21.85 3.32 49.33
CA GLU A 147 23.13 3.90 49.73
C GLU A 147 22.94 5.20 50.51
N SER A 148 22.07 6.09 50.03
CA SER A 148 21.73 7.34 50.72
C SER A 148 21.12 7.07 52.10
N LEU A 149 20.22 6.10 52.22
CA LEU A 149 19.61 5.70 53.50
C LEU A 149 20.69 5.20 54.47
N LYS A 150 21.60 4.33 54.00
CA LYS A 150 22.72 3.83 54.81
C LYS A 150 23.65 4.96 55.26
N GLU A 151 23.92 5.93 54.40
CA GLU A 151 24.75 7.09 54.73
C GLU A 151 24.09 7.98 55.81
N ILE A 152 22.78 8.24 55.67
CA ILE A 152 21.99 8.99 56.66
C ILE A 152 22.00 8.27 58.01
N ASP A 153 21.81 6.95 58.01
CA ASP A 153 21.77 6.16 59.24
C ASP A 153 23.11 6.18 59.98
N ASN A 154 24.22 6.07 59.23
CA ASN A 154 25.57 6.22 59.77
C ASN A 154 25.81 7.62 60.35
N LYS A 155 25.42 8.68 59.63
CA LYS A 155 25.54 10.08 60.11
C LYS A 155 24.71 10.32 61.36
N SER A 156 23.49 9.77 61.42
CA SER A 156 22.60 9.85 62.59
C SER A 156 23.23 9.19 63.83
N ARG A 157 23.82 7.99 63.68
CA ARG A 157 24.54 7.32 64.77
C ARG A 157 25.76 8.11 65.24
N MET A 158 26.54 8.68 64.32
CA MET A 158 27.67 9.54 64.66
C MET A 158 27.23 10.79 65.43
N LEU A 159 26.18 11.47 64.96
CA LEU A 159 25.60 12.63 65.65
C LEU A 159 25.12 12.27 67.05
N THR A 160 24.40 11.15 67.18
CA THR A 160 23.90 10.65 68.47
C THR A 160 25.06 10.40 69.44
N SER A 161 26.14 9.76 68.98
CA SER A 161 27.34 9.52 69.80
C SER A 161 28.04 10.83 70.20
N ALA A 162 28.15 11.81 69.29
CA ALA A 162 28.72 13.11 69.59
C ALA A 162 27.91 13.88 70.65
N LEU A 163 26.57 13.86 70.54
CA LEU A 163 25.68 14.47 71.53
C LEU A 163 25.78 13.77 72.90
N LYS A 164 25.82 12.43 72.93
CA LYS A 164 26.05 11.67 74.18
C LYS A 164 27.38 12.05 74.85
N ASN A 165 28.46 12.14 74.08
CA ASN A 165 29.77 12.58 74.59
C ASN A 165 29.73 14.00 75.14
N SER A 166 29.05 14.94 74.46
CA SER A 166 28.89 16.32 74.94
C SER A 166 28.11 16.38 76.25
N ILE A 167 27.03 15.60 76.39
CA ILE A 167 26.27 15.50 77.65
C ILE A 167 27.15 14.96 78.78
N GLN A 168 27.95 13.93 78.49
CA GLN A 168 28.84 13.33 79.49
C GLN A 168 29.93 14.32 79.94
N LEU A 169 30.50 15.08 79.01
CA LEU A 169 31.44 16.15 79.32
C LEU A 169 30.79 17.24 80.19
N MET A 170 29.57 17.69 79.84
CA MET A 170 28.84 18.66 80.65
C MET A 170 28.55 18.14 82.07
N ARG A 171 28.23 16.85 82.21
CA ARG A 171 28.03 16.20 83.52
C ARG A 171 29.33 16.22 84.33
N SER A 172 30.45 15.81 83.72
CA SER A 172 31.77 15.84 84.35
C SER A 172 32.17 17.26 84.78
N ASN A 173 32.01 18.25 83.90
CA ASN A 173 32.31 19.65 84.22
C ASN A 173 31.43 20.16 85.38
N LYS A 174 30.15 19.76 85.42
CA LYS A 174 29.23 20.10 86.52
C LYS A 174 29.67 19.47 87.85
N GLU A 175 30.11 18.21 87.85
CA GLU A 175 30.62 17.53 89.04
C GLU A 175 31.89 18.21 89.56
N GLU A 176 32.83 18.54 88.68
CA GLU A 176 34.07 19.26 89.02
C GLU A 176 33.78 20.65 89.61
N LEU A 177 32.87 21.41 89.00
CA LEU A 177 32.39 22.69 89.54
C LEU A 177 31.77 22.54 90.94
N MET A 178 30.98 21.49 91.16
CA MET A 178 30.33 21.25 92.45
C MET A 178 31.36 20.90 93.54
N MET A 179 32.40 20.13 93.20
CA MET A 179 33.52 19.85 94.10
C MET A 179 34.30 21.12 94.49
N GLN A 180 34.46 22.06 93.56
CA GLN A 180 35.12 23.36 93.84
C GLN A 180 34.26 24.29 94.72
N LEU A 181 32.93 24.18 94.64
CA LEU A 181 31.98 24.98 95.43
C LEU A 181 31.77 24.43 96.86
N GLU A 182 31.92 23.12 97.10
CA GLU A 182 31.90 22.50 98.44
C GLU A 182 33.23 21.81 98.81
N PRO A 183 34.33 22.55 99.04
CA PRO A 183 35.64 21.95 99.33
C PRO A 183 35.70 21.19 100.67
N THR A 184 34.78 21.47 101.60
CA THR A 184 34.87 20.99 103.00
C THR A 184 34.22 19.61 103.25
N LYS A 185 33.41 19.08 102.33
CA LYS A 185 32.83 17.72 102.48
C LYS A 185 33.67 16.61 101.84
N ALA A 186 34.49 16.91 100.83
CA ALA A 186 35.32 15.92 100.15
C ALA A 186 36.42 15.33 101.07
N ALA A 187 36.96 16.14 102.00
CA ALA A 187 37.93 15.66 102.98
C ALA A 187 37.34 14.70 104.03
N ALA A 188 36.03 14.78 104.32
CA ALA A 188 35.38 13.93 105.32
C ALA A 188 35.05 12.52 104.80
N ALA A 189 34.94 12.32 103.49
CA ALA A 189 34.61 11.01 102.90
C ALA A 189 35.84 10.11 102.69
N SER A 190 37.05 10.67 102.63
CA SER A 190 38.30 9.90 102.44
C SER A 190 38.89 9.31 103.73
N GLU A 191 38.39 9.67 104.92
CA GLU A 191 38.85 9.07 106.19
C GLU A 191 38.08 7.80 106.60
N SER A 192 37.07 7.37 105.85
CA SER A 192 36.20 6.22 106.23
C SER A 192 36.34 4.99 105.34
N GLN A 193 37.56 4.59 104.97
CA GLN A 193 37.81 3.26 104.41
C GLN A 193 38.96 2.55 105.13
N MET A 194 38.60 1.70 106.09
CA MET A 194 39.30 0.45 106.42
C MET A 194 38.26 -0.62 106.82
N PRO A 195 38.56 -1.91 106.62
CA PRO A 195 37.68 -2.86 105.93
C PRO A 195 36.89 -3.78 106.87
N GLU A 196 35.67 -4.15 106.49
CA GLU A 196 34.98 -5.33 107.04
C GLU A 196 35.03 -6.49 106.04
N GLU A 197 35.48 -7.65 106.57
CA GLU A 197 35.55 -8.97 105.95
C GLU A 197 34.15 -9.59 105.68
N PRO A 198 34.07 -10.69 104.91
CA PRO A 198 32.95 -10.94 104.01
C PRO A 198 31.88 -11.86 104.61
N GLU A 199 30.61 -11.49 104.46
CA GLU A 199 29.51 -12.43 104.60
C GLU A 199 29.23 -13.13 103.26
N GLN A 200 29.46 -14.44 103.26
CA GLN A 200 28.96 -15.38 102.26
C GLN A 200 27.45 -15.51 102.40
N LEU A 201 26.70 -15.46 101.30
CA LEU A 201 25.53 -16.33 101.08
C LEU A 201 25.11 -16.35 99.59
N GLU A 202 24.62 -17.52 99.22
CA GLU A 202 24.49 -18.16 97.91
C GLU A 202 23.50 -17.54 96.88
N PRO A 203 23.53 -18.01 95.61
CA PRO A 203 22.90 -17.35 94.46
C PRO A 203 21.56 -17.96 94.06
N GLN A 204 20.63 -17.16 93.50
CA GLN A 204 19.52 -17.64 92.63
C GLN A 204 18.73 -16.48 91.96
N PRO A 205 17.94 -16.74 90.88
CA PRO A 205 18.42 -16.76 89.50
C PRO A 205 17.74 -15.72 88.58
N GLN A 206 18.17 -15.77 87.31
CA GLN A 206 17.86 -14.91 86.17
C GLN A 206 16.37 -14.65 85.88
N GLY A 207 16.07 -13.40 85.49
CA GLY A 207 14.90 -13.03 84.70
C GLY A 207 15.34 -12.24 83.48
N GLN A 208 15.43 -12.92 82.33
CA GLN A 208 15.53 -12.28 81.02
C GLN A 208 14.18 -11.64 80.68
N GLU A 209 14.12 -10.32 80.55
CA GLU A 209 13.04 -9.69 79.78
C GLU A 209 13.54 -9.46 78.36
N SER A 210 13.28 -10.47 77.52
CA SER A 210 13.27 -10.36 76.07
C SER A 210 12.06 -9.50 75.66
N PHE A 211 12.33 -8.30 75.15
CA PHE A 211 11.33 -7.51 74.43
C PHE A 211 11.26 -8.02 72.98
N GLU A 212 10.36 -8.96 72.71
CA GLU A 212 10.00 -9.36 71.35
C GLU A 212 9.03 -8.33 70.75
N VAL A 213 9.43 -7.71 69.64
CA VAL A 213 8.53 -6.96 68.76
C VAL A 213 7.92 -7.97 67.78
N PRO A 214 6.59 -8.13 67.71
CA PRO A 214 5.97 -9.02 66.73
C PRO A 214 6.20 -8.51 65.29
N GLU A 215 6.88 -9.31 64.48
CA GLU A 215 6.83 -9.23 63.01
C GLU A 215 5.44 -9.72 62.56
N ASP A 216 4.44 -8.82 62.51
CA ASP A 216 3.22 -8.99 61.68
C ASP A 216 2.29 -7.76 61.72
N ALA A 217 2.85 -6.54 61.72
CA ALA A 217 2.06 -5.31 61.61
C ALA A 217 1.86 -4.79 60.17
N PHE A 218 2.43 -5.45 59.17
CA PHE A 218 2.29 -5.07 57.77
C PHE A 218 1.94 -6.29 56.95
N LEU A 219 0.65 -6.57 56.80
CA LEU A 219 0.03 -7.15 55.60
C LEU A 219 -1.49 -7.22 55.80
N LYS A 220 -2.19 -6.16 55.41
CA LYS A 220 -3.57 -6.22 54.89
C LYS A 220 -3.91 -4.88 54.27
N ASN A 221 -3.80 -4.82 52.94
CA ASN A 221 -4.74 -4.20 52.01
C ASN A 221 -4.15 -4.34 50.60
N ALA A 222 -4.18 -5.58 50.11
CA ALA A 222 -4.32 -5.85 48.68
C ALA A 222 -5.80 -6.18 48.46
N GLU A 223 -6.33 -5.70 47.34
CA GLU A 223 -7.66 -6.00 46.76
C GLU A 223 -8.84 -5.15 47.29
N GLU A 224 -9.09 -4.04 46.60
CA GLU A 224 -10.32 -3.79 45.83
C GLU A 224 -10.04 -2.80 44.69
#